data_AF-U7QZA0-F1
#
_entry.id   AF-U7QZA0-F1
#
_cell.length_a   1.000
_cell.length_b   1.000
_cell.length_c   1.000
_cell.angle_alpha   90.00
_cell.angle_beta   90.00
_cell.angle_gamma   90.00
#
_symmetry.space_group_name_H-M   'P 1'
#
loop_
_entity.id
_entity.type
_entity.pdbx_description
1 polymer ?
#
loop_
_entity_poly.entity_id
_entity_poly.type
_entity_poly.pdbx_seq_one_letter_code
_entity_poly.pdbx_strand_id
1 'polypeptide(L)' 'MTTKIDTEIRRVTPAGHNIFSELGFTEQEAQQLHVTSLREIENTLQIKEWLMNETN' A
#
# COMPACT_ATOMS: atom_id res chain seq x y z
N MET A 1 1.95 -31.57 -15.54
CA MET A 1 2.91 -30.45 -15.46
C MET A 1 2.55 -29.62 -14.25
N THR A 2 3.42 -29.55 -13.25
CA THR A 2 3.19 -28.73 -12.05
C THR A 2 3.54 -27.28 -12.39
N THR A 3 2.54 -26.42 -12.48
CA THR A 3 2.69 -24.98 -12.57
C THR A 3 3.38 -24.49 -11.30
N LYS A 4 4.70 -24.27 -11.37
CA LYS A 4 5.44 -23.62 -10.28
C LYS A 4 4.91 -22.20 -10.16
N ILE A 5 4.10 -21.96 -9.14
CA ILE A 5 3.69 -20.62 -8.77
C ILE A 5 4.94 -19.94 -8.23
N ASP A 6 5.24 -18.79 -8.80
CA ASP A 6 6.35 -17.95 -8.41
C ASP A 6 6.02 -17.26 -7.08
N THR A 7 6.76 -17.60 -6.04
CA THR A 7 6.62 -17.04 -4.69
C THR A 7 7.78 -16.13 -4.32
N GLU A 8 8.69 -15.84 -5.25
CA GLU A 8 9.88 -15.03 -4.97
C GLU A 8 9.55 -13.53 -5.01
N ILE A 9 9.96 -12.83 -3.94
CA ILE A 9 9.84 -11.37 -3.87
C ILE A 9 11.07 -10.75 -4.53
N ARG A 10 10.88 -10.13 -5.70
CA ARG A 10 11.96 -9.51 -6.49
C ARG A 10 12.27 -8.06 -6.11
N ARG A 11 11.33 -7.36 -5.49
CA ARG A 11 11.49 -5.97 -5.07
C ARG A 11 10.63 -5.70 -3.85
N VAL A 12 11.24 -5.03 -2.87
CA VAL A 12 10.57 -4.54 -1.67
C VAL A 12 10.76 -3.04 -1.65
N THR A 13 9.66 -2.29 -1.58
CA THR A 13 9.70 -0.86 -1.28
C THR A 13 9.87 -0.69 0.23
N PRO A 14 10.92 0.01 0.70
CA PRO A 14 11.12 0.26 2.13
C PRO A 14 9.95 1.00 2.77
N ALA A 15 9.79 0.87 4.09
CA ALA A 15 8.80 1.65 4.82
C ALA A 15 9.06 3.16 4.65
N GLY A 16 7.99 3.92 4.44
CA GLY A 16 8.06 5.36 4.21
C GLY A 16 8.56 5.78 2.81
N HIS A 17 8.88 4.83 1.93
CA HIS A 17 9.18 5.15 0.53
C HIS A 17 7.92 5.23 -0.32
N ASN A 18 7.98 6.11 -1.30
CA ASN A 18 6.94 6.25 -2.30
C ASN A 18 7.12 5.20 -3.41
N ILE A 19 6.35 4.12 -3.34
CA ILE A 19 6.34 3.08 -4.38
C ILE A 19 6.01 3.64 -5.77
N PHE A 20 5.20 4.70 -5.88
CA PHE A 20 4.83 5.29 -7.16
C PHE A 20 6.04 5.93 -7.86
N SER A 21 6.99 6.49 -7.10
CA SER A 21 8.25 6.98 -7.67
C SER A 21 9.12 5.84 -8.24
N GLU A 22 9.05 4.65 -7.63
CA GLU A 22 9.79 3.47 -8.10
C GLU A 22 9.16 2.80 -9.32
N LEU A 23 7.86 2.99 -9.51
CA LEU A 23 7.09 2.46 -10.65
C LEU A 23 7.20 3.34 -11.91
N GLY A 24 7.88 4.49 -11.82
CA GLY A 24 8.16 5.37 -12.96
C GLY A 24 7.10 6.45 -13.20
N PHE A 25 6.24 6.74 -12.22
CA PHE A 25 5.38 7.93 -12.27
C PHE A 25 6.22 9.20 -12.19
N THR A 26 5.69 10.30 -12.74
CA THR A 26 6.34 11.61 -12.55
C THR A 26 6.32 11.99 -11.08
N GLU A 27 7.27 12.83 -10.64
CA GLU A 27 7.37 13.23 -9.23
C GLU A 27 6.06 13.78 -8.67
N GLN A 28 5.38 14.64 -9.45
CA GLN A 28 4.10 15.23 -9.08
C GLN A 28 3.00 14.17 -8.93
N GLU A 29 2.83 13.28 -9.91
CA GLU A 29 1.83 12.22 -9.87
C GLU A 29 2.11 11.22 -8.75
N ALA A 30 3.38 10.82 -8.60
CA ALA A 30 3.80 9.91 -7.56
C ALA A 30 3.46 10.48 -6.18
N GLN A 31 3.69 11.78 -5.96
CA GLN A 31 3.39 12.41 -4.68
C GLN A 31 1.88 12.53 -4.43
N GLN A 32 1.08 12.86 -5.45
CA GLN A 32 -0.37 12.90 -5.34
C GLN A 32 -0.96 11.52 -5.02
N LEU A 33 -0.48 10.47 -5.70
CA LEU A 33 -0.89 9.09 -5.45
C LEU A 33 -0.47 8.62 -4.06
N HIS A 34 0.73 9.00 -3.61
CA HIS A 34 1.21 8.64 -2.27
C HIS A 34 0.35 9.25 -1.16
N VAL A 35 0.05 10.55 -1.24
CA VAL A 35 -0.82 11.24 -0.27
C VAL A 35 -2.22 10.64 -0.28
N THR A 36 -2.76 10.33 -1.46
CA THR A 36 -4.09 9.73 -1.58
C THR A 36 -4.13 8.34 -0.94
N SER A 37 -3.12 7.50 -1.25
CA SER A 37 -3.01 6.15 -0.67
C SER A 37 -2.88 6.17 0.85
N LEU A 38 -2.07 7.08 1.41
CA LEU A 38 -1.94 7.22 2.87
C LEU A 38 -3.28 7.56 3.54
N ARG A 39 -4.07 8.44 2.93
CA ARG A 39 -5.40 8.80 3.44
C ARG A 39 -6.36 7.60 3.43
N GLU A 40 -6.34 6.80 2.38
CA GLU A 40 -7.19 5.60 2.29
C GLU A 40 -6.81 4.54 3.33
N ILE A 41 -5.50 4.37 3.57
CA ILE A 41 -4.99 3.47 4.61
C ILE A 41 -5.47 3.93 5.99
N GLU A 42 -5.30 5.22 6.30
CA GLU A 42 -5.73 5.79 7.59
C GLU A 42 -7.23 5.63 7.82
N ASN A 43 -8.05 5.95 6.82
CA ASN A 43 -9.50 5.77 6.90
C ASN A 43 -9.88 4.30 7.13
N THR A 44 -9.23 3.39 6.41
CA THR A 44 -9.46 1.94 6.57
C THR A 44 -9.08 1.46 7.97
N LEU A 45 -7.97 1.96 8.53
CA LEU A 45 -7.55 1.65 9.89
C LEU A 45 -8.57 2.15 10.92
N GLN A 46 -9.07 3.37 10.78
CA GLN A 46 -10.09 3.94 11.66
C GLN A 46 -11.38 3.11 11.65
N ILE A 47 -11.86 2.70 10.47
CA ILE A 47 -13.04 1.85 10.34
C ILE A 47 -12.81 0.51 11.04
N LYS A 48 -11.64 -0.11 10.82
CA LYS A 48 -11.28 -1.38 11.46
C LYS A 48 -11.28 -1.25 13.00
N GLU A 49 -10.65 -0.20 13.53
CA GLU A 49 -10.61 0.07 14.97
C GLU A 49 -12.01 0.29 15.53
N TRP A 50 -12.85 1.05 14.83
CA TRP A 50 -14.23 1.28 15.21
C TRP A 50 -15.03 -0.04 15.27
N LEU A 51 -14.93 -0.89 14.24
CA LEU A 51 -15.59 -2.20 14.20
C LEU A 51 -15.12 -3.13 15.32
N MET A 52 -13.82 -3.12 15.64
CA MET A 52 -13.27 -3.90 16.75
C MET A 52 -13.77 -3.40 18.11
N ASN A 53 -14.02 -2.10 18.25
CA ASN A 53 -14.55 -1.52 19.48
C ASN A 53 -16.08 -1.69 19.61
N GLU A 54 -16.83 -1.70 18.50
CA GLU A 54 -18.29 -1.92 18.52
C GLU A 54 -18.65 -3.38 18.83
N THR A 55 -17.74 -4.32 18.56
CA THR A 55 -17.95 -5.76 18.80
C THR A 55 -17.41 -6.26 20.15
N ASN A 56 -17.01 -5.34 21.05
CA ASN A 56 -16.46 -5.63 22.39
C ASN A 56 -17.41 -5.21 23.53
#